data_AF-A0A183IRA7-F1
#
_entry.id   AF-A0A183IRA7-F1
#
_cell.length_a   1.000
_cell.length_b   1.000
_cell.length_c   1.000
_cell.angle_alpha   90.00
_cell.angle_beta   90.00
_cell.angle_gamma   90.00
#
_symmetry.space_group_name_H-M   'P 1'
#
loop_
_entity.id
_entity.type
_entity.pdbx_description
1 polymer ?
#
loop_
_entity_poly.entity_id
_entity_poly.type
_entity_poly.pdbx_seq_one_letter_code
_entity_poly.pdbx_strand_id
1 'polypeptide(L)'
;MGLGEALNFTAYGFAPASVVTPLGGFSVLVTAILSSRYLKEKLNILGKCGCLVSVLGATVIVLHAPKEVDVLSLTDYADRIRNSGFCYYFAFAVTLILVMVFFVAPVHGDKNLTVYILICSTVGSLGVIACKALSIATRTALIDGDGKVGLAHASLISCALLLLILCVAVQLWYLNKSLDIFDANVVTAVYYVFFTTFVIIASGLFFGEWRLMEWTDVIGSIAGFTITVIGVFLIELFGRTAFSCDSLSRLFQLNYARN
;
A
#
# COMPACT_ATOMS: atom_id res chain seq x y z
N MET A 1 4.41 7.84 13.05
CA MET A 1 3.74 6.89 12.13
C MET A 1 2.21 6.91 12.24
N GLY A 2 1.61 6.82 13.43
CA GLY A 2 0.14 6.65 13.57
C GLY A 2 -0.74 7.68 12.84
N LEU A 3 -0.41 8.98 12.90
CA LEU A 3 -1.19 10.02 12.20
C LEU A 3 -1.10 9.92 10.66
N GLY A 4 0.07 9.56 10.13
CA GLY A 4 0.28 9.39 8.69
C GLY A 4 -0.51 8.21 8.14
N GLU A 5 -0.51 7.08 8.85
CA GLU A 5 -1.34 5.92 8.48
C GLU A 5 -2.83 6.24 8.58
N ALA A 6 -3.29 6.97 9.61
CA ALA A 6 -4.69 7.38 9.71
C ALA A 6 -5.15 8.23 8.52
N LEU A 7 -4.30 9.17 8.06
CA LEU A 7 -4.57 9.97 6.86
C LEU A 7 -4.54 9.12 5.58
N ASN A 8 -3.61 8.17 5.48
CA ASN A 8 -3.51 7.23 4.36
C ASN A 8 -4.79 6.37 4.25
N PHE A 9 -5.26 5.81 5.37
CA PHE A 9 -6.54 5.08 5.43
C PHE A 9 -7.72 5.97 5.05
N THR A 10 -7.75 7.20 5.57
CA THR A 10 -8.80 8.16 5.22
C THR A 10 -8.85 8.40 3.71
N ALA A 11 -7.69 8.52 3.05
CA ALA A 11 -7.62 8.68 1.59
C ALA A 11 -8.18 7.46 0.83
N TYR A 12 -7.89 6.23 1.29
CA TYR A 12 -8.48 5.01 0.73
C TYR A 12 -10.00 4.95 0.84
N GLY A 13 -10.59 5.61 1.83
CA GLY A 13 -12.04 5.75 1.93
C GLY A 13 -12.61 6.59 0.78
N PHE A 14 -11.94 7.69 0.43
CA PHE A 14 -12.49 8.70 -0.49
C PHE A 14 -12.12 8.51 -1.96
N ALA A 15 -11.08 7.75 -2.25
CA ALA A 15 -10.56 7.55 -3.61
C ALA A 15 -10.23 6.07 -3.86
N PRO A 16 -10.10 5.67 -5.14
CA PRO A 16 -9.68 4.32 -5.50
C PRO A 16 -8.32 3.94 -4.95
N ALA A 17 -8.23 2.70 -4.48
CA ALA A 17 -6.97 2.14 -4.00
C ALA A 17 -5.88 2.21 -5.07
N SER A 18 -6.22 1.96 -6.33
CA SER A 18 -5.31 2.09 -7.48
C SER A 18 -4.69 3.48 -7.64
N VAL A 19 -5.33 4.55 -7.17
CA VAL A 19 -4.82 5.94 -7.21
C VAL A 19 -4.16 6.35 -5.90
N VAL A 20 -4.72 5.93 -4.76
CA VAL A 20 -4.20 6.24 -3.42
C VAL A 20 -2.88 5.52 -3.16
N THR A 21 -2.70 4.31 -3.68
CA THR A 21 -1.47 3.55 -3.43
C THR A 21 -0.21 4.12 -4.13
N PRO A 22 -0.26 4.59 -5.39
CA PRO A 22 0.84 5.36 -5.98
C PRO A 22 1.19 6.63 -5.18
N LEU A 23 0.19 7.32 -4.62
CA LEU A 23 0.39 8.49 -3.74
C LEU A 23 1.18 8.12 -2.47
N GLY A 24 1.02 6.89 -1.95
CA GLY A 24 1.85 6.36 -0.88
C GLY A 24 3.34 6.30 -1.26
N GLY A 25 3.65 5.88 -2.49
CA GLY A 25 5.03 5.89 -3.03
C GLY A 25 5.54 7.31 -3.28
N PHE A 26 4.65 8.23 -3.63
CA PHE A 26 4.99 9.66 -3.74
C PHE A 26 5.34 10.28 -2.38
N SER A 27 4.73 9.82 -1.27
CA SER A 27 5.09 10.26 0.08
C SER A 27 6.55 9.93 0.44
N VAL A 28 7.05 8.77 -0.01
CA VAL A 28 8.46 8.38 0.13
C VAL A 28 9.38 9.37 -0.61
N LEU A 29 9.00 9.75 -1.84
CA LEU A 29 9.72 10.75 -2.62
C LEU A 29 9.74 12.12 -1.92
N VAL A 30 8.59 12.58 -1.41
CA VAL A 30 8.50 13.87 -0.70
C VAL A 30 9.36 13.85 0.56
N THR A 31 9.35 12.75 1.30
CA THR A 31 10.19 12.57 2.50
C THR A 31 11.67 12.61 2.15
N ALA A 32 12.09 11.96 1.06
CA ALA A 32 13.48 12.01 0.58
C ALA A 32 13.91 13.44 0.19
N ILE A 33 13.04 14.19 -0.49
CA ILE A 33 13.32 15.59 -0.87
C ILE A 33 13.41 16.50 0.36
N LEU A 34 12.47 16.37 1.30
CA LEU A 34 12.45 17.13 2.56
C LEU A 34 13.69 16.81 3.40
N SER A 35 14.05 15.54 3.52
CA SER A 35 15.27 15.09 4.19
C SER A 35 16.50 15.72 3.55
N SER A 36 16.59 15.76 2.21
CA SER A 36 17.72 16.41 1.53
C SER A 36 17.79 17.92 1.79
N ARG A 37 16.63 18.61 1.81
CA ARG A 37 16.58 20.06 2.02
C ARG A 37 16.81 20.49 3.47
N TYR A 38 16.18 19.80 4.42
CA TYR A 38 16.19 20.18 5.84
C TYR A 38 17.33 19.52 6.62
N LEU A 39 17.62 18.24 6.38
CA LEU A 39 18.71 17.51 7.06
C LEU A 39 20.06 17.65 6.33
N LYS A 40 20.08 18.34 5.17
CA LYS A 40 21.28 18.52 4.32
C LYS A 40 21.91 17.21 3.83
N GLU A 41 21.15 16.12 3.83
CA GLU A 41 21.57 14.85 3.24
C GLU A 41 21.63 14.98 1.72
N LYS A 42 22.72 14.53 1.10
CA LYS A 42 22.84 14.57 -0.36
C LYS A 42 22.23 13.30 -0.96
N LEU A 43 21.13 13.46 -1.68
CA LEU A 43 20.58 12.41 -2.54
C LEU A 43 21.56 12.10 -3.68
N ASN A 44 21.98 10.84 -3.74
CA ASN A 44 22.84 10.37 -4.80
C ASN A 44 22.13 10.37 -6.18
N ILE A 45 22.88 10.23 -7.28
CA ILE A 45 22.35 10.17 -8.65
C ILE A 45 21.28 9.08 -8.75
N LEU A 46 21.51 7.90 -8.15
CA LEU A 46 20.53 6.82 -8.09
C LEU A 46 19.24 7.22 -7.37
N GLY A 47 19.32 7.99 -6.28
CA GLY A 47 18.14 8.50 -5.58
C GLY A 47 17.34 9.48 -6.44
N LYS A 48 18.02 10.36 -7.18
CA LYS A 48 17.37 11.28 -8.13
C LYS A 48 16.71 10.54 -9.29
N CYS A 49 17.40 9.55 -9.87
CA CYS A 49 16.83 8.67 -10.88
C CYS A 49 15.62 7.90 -10.32
N GLY A 50 15.72 7.36 -9.10
CA GLY A 50 14.63 6.69 -8.41
C GLY A 50 13.40 7.60 -8.24
N CYS A 51 13.59 8.88 -7.92
CA CYS A 51 12.50 9.86 -7.88
C CYS A 51 11.81 10.01 -9.24
N LEU A 52 12.56 10.17 -10.32
CA LEU A 52 11.99 10.29 -11.67
C LEU A 52 11.23 9.02 -12.08
N VAL A 53 11.82 7.86 -11.84
CA VAL A 53 11.22 6.55 -12.15
C VAL A 53 9.94 6.32 -11.34
N SER A 54 9.95 6.66 -10.04
CA SER A 54 8.77 6.54 -9.17
C SER A 54 7.61 7.42 -9.65
N VAL A 55 7.89 8.67 -10.06
CA VAL A 55 6.88 9.57 -10.63
C VAL A 55 6.31 9.02 -11.94
N LEU A 56 7.16 8.53 -12.84
CA LEU A 56 6.72 7.93 -14.10
C LEU A 56 5.89 6.66 -13.88
N GLY A 57 6.26 5.81 -12.94
CA GLY A 57 5.47 4.64 -12.58
C GLY A 57 4.09 5.03 -12.03
N ALA A 58 4.05 6.00 -11.10
CA ALA A 58 2.81 6.48 -10.51
C ALA A 58 1.87 7.10 -11.55
N THR A 59 2.38 7.88 -12.51
CA THR A 59 1.55 8.45 -13.57
C THR A 59 0.99 7.37 -14.49
N VAL A 60 1.77 6.34 -14.84
CA VAL A 60 1.29 5.22 -15.66
C VAL A 60 0.16 4.46 -14.95
N ILE A 61 0.27 4.22 -13.64
CA ILE A 61 -0.80 3.57 -12.85
C ILE A 61 -2.06 4.43 -12.87
N VAL A 62 -1.94 5.73 -12.64
CA VAL A 62 -3.10 6.65 -12.63
C VAL A 62 -3.78 6.72 -14.00
N LEU A 63 -3.00 6.69 -15.09
CA LEU A 63 -3.54 6.73 -16.46
C LEU A 63 -4.34 5.48 -16.82
N HIS A 64 -3.93 4.31 -16.32
CA HIS A 64 -4.59 3.02 -16.58
C HIS A 64 -5.46 2.58 -15.39
N ALA A 65 -5.70 3.46 -14.42
CA ALA A 65 -6.47 3.15 -13.24
C ALA A 65 -7.92 2.81 -13.63
N PRO A 66 -8.52 1.79 -13.02
CA PRO A 66 -9.91 1.46 -13.27
C PRO A 66 -10.76 2.64 -12.80
N LYS A 67 -11.77 3.00 -13.58
CA LYS A 67 -12.85 3.83 -13.06
C LYS A 67 -13.59 2.98 -12.04
N GLU A 68 -13.65 3.43 -10.79
CA GLU A 68 -14.43 2.73 -9.77
C GLU A 68 -15.86 2.58 -10.26
N VAL A 69 -16.39 1.36 -10.20
CA VAL A 69 -17.85 1.19 -10.25
C VAL A 69 -18.35 1.85 -8.98
N ASP A 70 -19.11 2.92 -9.14
CA ASP A 70 -19.65 3.72 -8.05
C ASP A 70 -20.47 2.84 -7.09
N VAL A 71 -19.82 2.27 -6.07
CA VAL A 71 -20.49 1.61 -4.94
C VAL A 71 -20.97 2.71 -4.01
N LEU A 72 -21.97 3.46 -4.45
CA LEU A 72 -22.49 4.63 -3.74
C LEU A 72 -23.38 4.23 -2.57
N SER A 73 -23.89 2.99 -2.53
CA SER A 73 -24.83 2.53 -1.53
C SER A 73 -24.26 1.47 -0.58
N LEU A 74 -24.71 1.53 0.68
CA LEU A 74 -24.44 0.52 1.70
C LEU A 74 -25.02 -0.87 1.33
N THR A 75 -26.11 -0.90 0.55
CA THR A 75 -26.73 -2.13 0.05
C THR A 75 -25.85 -2.81 -0.99
N ASP A 76 -25.31 -2.07 -1.95
CA ASP A 76 -24.38 -2.62 -2.94
C ASP A 76 -23.11 -3.13 -2.26
N TYR A 77 -22.60 -2.41 -1.25
CA TYR A 77 -21.46 -2.85 -0.45
C TYR A 77 -21.75 -4.18 0.28
N ALA A 78 -22.93 -4.32 0.88
CA ALA A 78 -23.34 -5.57 1.56
C ALA A 78 -23.45 -6.75 0.58
N ASP A 79 -24.01 -6.51 -0.60
CA ASP A 79 -24.12 -7.54 -1.64
C ASP A 79 -22.74 -7.94 -2.20
N ARG A 80 -21.81 -6.99 -2.30
CA ARG A 80 -20.42 -7.25 -2.71
C ARG A 80 -19.65 -8.08 -1.67
N ILE A 81 -19.88 -7.86 -0.38
CA ILE A 81 -19.32 -8.73 0.68
C ILE A 81 -19.79 -10.18 0.48
N ARG A 82 -21.05 -10.37 0.08
CA ARG A 82 -21.65 -11.69 -0.10
C ARG A 82 -21.21 -12.39 -1.39
N ASN A 83 -20.54 -11.68 -2.29
CA ASN A 83 -20.01 -12.26 -3.52
C ASN A 83 -18.92 -13.30 -3.22
N SER A 84 -18.98 -14.45 -3.87
CA SER A 84 -18.12 -15.60 -3.58
C SER A 84 -16.62 -15.27 -3.70
N GLY A 85 -16.23 -14.41 -4.64
CA GLY A 85 -14.82 -14.03 -4.84
C GLY A 85 -14.19 -13.34 -3.63
N PHE A 86 -14.92 -12.42 -2.98
CA PHE A 86 -14.41 -11.73 -1.81
C PHE A 86 -14.38 -12.63 -0.57
N CYS A 87 -15.39 -13.49 -0.38
CA CYS A 87 -15.37 -14.46 0.72
C CYS A 87 -14.14 -15.38 0.67
N TYR A 88 -13.74 -15.85 -0.51
CA TYR A 88 -12.51 -16.64 -0.66
C TYR A 88 -11.26 -15.85 -0.27
N TYR A 89 -11.14 -14.60 -0.74
CA TYR A 89 -10.03 -13.74 -0.35
C TYR A 89 -10.00 -13.47 1.15
N PHE A 90 -11.15 -13.16 1.76
CA PHE A 90 -11.26 -12.90 3.19
C PHE A 90 -10.88 -14.12 4.02
N ALA A 91 -11.38 -15.31 3.66
CA ALA A 91 -11.02 -16.56 4.33
C ALA A 91 -9.53 -16.88 4.17
N PHE A 92 -8.98 -16.67 2.98
CA PHE A 92 -7.54 -16.83 2.70
C PHE A 92 -6.71 -15.85 3.55
N ALA A 93 -7.05 -14.57 3.57
CA ALA A 93 -6.36 -13.53 4.32
C ALA A 93 -6.38 -13.82 5.82
N VAL A 94 -7.54 -14.18 6.39
CA VAL A 94 -7.65 -14.56 7.81
C VAL A 94 -6.81 -15.80 8.12
N THR A 95 -6.87 -16.82 7.28
CA THR A 95 -6.06 -18.05 7.46
C THR A 95 -4.58 -17.73 7.38
N LEU A 96 -4.15 -16.93 6.40
CA LEU A 96 -2.77 -16.48 6.24
C LEU A 96 -2.29 -15.71 7.48
N ILE A 97 -3.10 -14.79 7.99
CA ILE A 97 -2.79 -14.02 9.21
C ILE A 97 -2.65 -14.97 10.40
N LEU A 98 -3.59 -15.89 10.62
CA LEU A 98 -3.53 -16.83 11.74
C LEU A 98 -2.28 -17.73 11.66
N VAL A 99 -1.99 -18.30 10.49
CA VAL A 99 -0.80 -19.15 10.29
C VAL A 99 0.47 -18.35 10.53
N MET A 100 0.56 -17.14 9.98
CA MET A 100 1.73 -16.29 10.13
C MET A 100 1.92 -15.86 11.59
N VAL A 101 0.87 -15.46 12.29
CA VAL A 101 0.94 -14.99 13.68
C VAL A 101 1.26 -16.11 14.66
N PHE A 102 0.60 -17.27 14.55
CA PHE A 102 0.73 -18.34 15.54
C PHE A 102 1.90 -19.28 15.28
N PHE A 103 2.28 -19.53 14.02
CA PHE A 103 3.32 -20.52 13.69
C PHE A 103 4.61 -19.88 13.18
N VAL A 104 4.53 -18.89 12.31
CA VAL A 104 5.72 -18.36 11.60
C VAL A 104 6.41 -17.24 12.37
N ALA A 105 5.64 -16.26 12.86
CA ALA A 105 6.12 -15.10 13.60
C ALA A 105 6.95 -15.44 14.87
N PRO A 106 6.58 -16.41 15.71
CA PRO A 106 7.37 -16.73 16.91
C PRO A 106 8.72 -17.39 16.59
N VAL A 107 8.84 -18.08 15.43
CA VAL A 107 10.06 -18.84 15.09
C VAL A 107 10.96 -18.06 14.12
N HIS A 108 10.37 -17.34 13.18
CA HIS A 108 11.06 -16.70 12.05
C HIS A 108 10.89 -15.19 11.99
N GLY A 109 10.02 -14.59 12.82
CA GLY A 109 9.73 -13.16 12.76
C GLY A 109 10.96 -12.28 12.98
N ASP A 110 11.81 -12.63 13.94
CA ASP A 110 13.02 -11.87 14.25
C ASP A 110 14.17 -12.13 13.25
N LYS A 111 14.03 -13.14 12.38
CA LYS A 111 15.06 -13.51 11.39
C LYS A 111 14.74 -13.00 9.99
N ASN A 112 13.45 -12.92 9.66
CA ASN A 112 12.97 -12.61 8.32
C ASN A 112 11.98 -11.45 8.38
N LEU A 113 12.43 -10.26 7.95
CA LEU A 113 11.63 -9.04 7.78
C LEU A 113 10.27 -9.32 7.10
N THR A 114 10.29 -10.12 6.03
CA THR A 114 9.12 -10.43 5.21
C THR A 114 7.95 -11.00 6.02
N VAL A 115 8.22 -11.72 7.12
CA VAL A 115 7.14 -12.32 7.94
C VAL A 115 6.26 -11.23 8.57
N TYR A 116 6.87 -10.26 9.25
CA TYR A 116 6.11 -9.16 9.88
C TYR A 116 5.43 -8.26 8.85
N ILE A 117 6.10 -8.03 7.72
CA ILE A 117 5.53 -7.22 6.64
C ILE A 117 4.35 -7.91 5.96
N LEU A 118 4.40 -9.22 5.73
CA LEU A 118 3.28 -9.96 5.16
C LEU A 118 2.05 -9.91 6.08
N ILE A 119 2.25 -10.05 7.40
CA ILE A 119 1.16 -9.95 8.39
C ILE A 119 0.54 -8.55 8.32
N CYS A 120 1.34 -7.50 8.48
CA CYS A 120 0.82 -6.13 8.52
C CYS A 120 0.18 -5.72 7.18
N SER A 121 0.73 -6.18 6.04
CA SER A 121 0.19 -5.90 4.71
C SER A 121 -1.15 -6.58 4.45
N THR A 122 -1.29 -7.84 4.86
CA THR A 122 -2.55 -8.59 4.71
C THR A 122 -3.64 -7.98 5.59
N VAL A 123 -3.32 -7.71 6.86
CA VAL A 123 -4.22 -7.02 7.81
C VAL A 123 -4.62 -5.64 7.29
N GLY A 124 -3.66 -4.89 6.76
CA GLY A 124 -3.89 -3.56 6.22
C GLY A 124 -4.78 -3.55 4.99
N SER A 125 -4.67 -4.55 4.11
CA SER A 125 -5.58 -4.69 2.96
C SER A 125 -7.05 -4.87 3.37
N LEU A 126 -7.31 -5.63 4.44
CA LEU A 126 -8.65 -5.77 5.02
C LEU A 126 -9.12 -4.45 5.66
N GLY A 127 -8.19 -3.71 6.28
CA GLY A 127 -8.44 -2.36 6.80
C GLY A 127 -8.85 -1.37 5.71
N VAL A 128 -8.23 -1.42 4.52
CA VAL A 128 -8.59 -0.56 3.38
C VAL A 128 -10.03 -0.79 2.94
N ILE A 129 -10.46 -2.05 2.84
CA ILE A 129 -11.84 -2.40 2.48
C ILE A 129 -12.83 -1.92 3.56
N ALA A 130 -12.50 -2.14 4.84
CA ALA A 130 -13.31 -1.67 5.96
C ALA A 130 -13.42 -0.14 5.99
N CYS A 131 -12.35 0.58 5.62
CA CYS A 131 -12.36 2.03 5.51
C CYS A 131 -13.28 2.52 4.39
N LYS A 132 -13.33 1.81 3.25
CA LYS A 132 -14.27 2.14 2.18
C LYS A 132 -15.72 2.01 2.65
N ALA A 133 -16.06 0.97 3.40
CA ALA A 133 -17.38 0.80 4.02
C ALA A 133 -17.78 2.03 4.84
N LEU A 134 -16.85 2.53 5.66
CA LEU A 134 -17.06 3.69 6.52
C LEU A 134 -17.19 4.99 5.70
N SER A 135 -16.44 5.14 4.61
CA SER A 135 -16.59 6.30 3.72
C SER A 135 -17.96 6.31 3.02
N ILE A 136 -18.44 5.16 2.54
CA ILE A 136 -19.79 5.05 1.95
C ILE A 136 -20.86 5.37 3.00
N ALA A 137 -20.70 4.84 4.21
CA ALA A 137 -21.60 5.11 5.33
C ALA A 137 -21.67 6.61 5.69
N THR A 138 -20.52 7.27 5.79
CA THR A 138 -20.46 8.71 6.10
C THR A 138 -21.03 9.56 4.97
N ARG A 139 -20.77 9.24 3.70
CA ARG A 139 -21.41 9.91 2.55
C ARG A 139 -22.93 9.74 2.57
N THR A 140 -23.41 8.53 2.82
CA THR A 140 -24.86 8.26 2.93
C THR A 140 -25.46 9.07 4.08
N ALA A 141 -24.83 9.11 5.25
CA ALA A 141 -25.30 9.89 6.39
C ALA A 141 -25.34 11.40 6.12
N LEU A 142 -24.40 11.93 5.35
CA LEU A 142 -24.35 13.34 4.96
C LEU A 142 -25.39 13.71 3.89
N ILE A 143 -25.70 12.80 2.97
CA ILE A 143 -26.63 13.04 1.85
C ILE A 143 -28.08 12.80 2.27
N ASP A 144 -28.36 11.72 3.01
CA ASP A 144 -29.74 11.30 3.27
C ASP A 144 -30.41 12.06 4.42
N GLY A 145 -29.68 12.71 5.35
CA GLY A 145 -30.21 13.60 6.40
C GLY A 145 -31.20 13.00 7.43
N ASP A 146 -31.88 11.91 7.09
CA ASP A 146 -33.02 11.30 7.78
C ASP A 146 -32.59 10.11 8.67
N GLY A 147 -31.33 9.68 8.59
CA GLY A 147 -30.73 8.63 9.45
C GLY A 147 -31.29 7.21 9.28
N LYS A 148 -32.39 7.02 8.54
CA LYS A 148 -33.12 5.74 8.39
C LYS A 148 -32.28 4.65 7.71
N VAL A 149 -31.51 5.01 6.68
CA VAL A 149 -30.63 4.06 5.96
C VAL A 149 -29.41 3.67 6.81
N GLY A 150 -28.85 4.63 7.55
CA GLY A 150 -27.76 4.38 8.50
C GLY A 150 -28.18 3.46 9.65
N LEU A 151 -29.42 3.56 10.13
CA LEU A 151 -29.95 2.67 11.18
C LEU A 151 -30.21 1.25 10.66
N ALA A 152 -30.70 1.11 9.43
CA ALA A 152 -30.96 -0.19 8.81
C ALA A 152 -29.68 -1.01 8.59
N HIS A 153 -28.53 -0.35 8.39
CA HIS A 153 -27.22 -1.01 8.19
C HIS A 153 -26.24 -0.70 9.33
N ALA A 154 -26.75 -0.30 10.50
CA ALA A 154 -25.93 0.06 11.65
C ALA A 154 -24.98 -1.07 12.07
N SER A 155 -25.44 -2.32 12.02
CA SER A 155 -24.63 -3.51 12.33
C SER A 155 -23.42 -3.66 11.41
N LEU A 156 -23.58 -3.41 10.11
CA LEU A 156 -22.50 -3.45 9.13
C LEU A 156 -21.47 -2.34 9.38
N ILE A 157 -21.94 -1.11 9.68
CA ILE A 157 -21.08 0.04 9.96
C ILE A 157 -20.30 -0.19 11.26
N SER A 158 -20.95 -0.65 12.33
CA SER A 158 -20.27 -0.98 13.59
C SER A 158 -19.27 -2.13 13.41
N CYS A 159 -19.59 -3.16 12.63
CA CYS A 159 -18.68 -4.26 12.33
C CYS A 159 -17.46 -3.78 11.53
N ALA A 160 -17.67 -2.98 10.48
CA ALA A 160 -16.58 -2.41 9.68
C ALA A 160 -15.68 -1.48 10.51
N LEU A 161 -16.25 -0.68 11.40
CA LEU A 161 -15.49 0.20 12.30
C LEU A 161 -14.65 -0.59 13.30
N LEU A 162 -15.22 -1.63 13.92
CA LEU A 162 -14.47 -2.52 14.82
C LEU A 162 -13.35 -3.26 14.08
N LEU A 163 -13.63 -3.78 12.89
CA LEU A 163 -12.64 -4.43 12.03
C LEU A 163 -11.51 -3.46 11.67
N LEU A 164 -11.85 -2.22 11.28
CA LEU A 164 -10.86 -1.19 10.95
C LEU A 164 -9.94 -0.89 12.13
N ILE A 165 -10.51 -0.67 13.33
CA ILE A 165 -9.73 -0.39 14.55
C ILE A 165 -8.78 -1.56 14.86
N LEU A 166 -9.28 -2.79 14.80
CA LEU A 166 -8.47 -3.99 15.02
C LEU A 166 -7.35 -4.11 13.98
N CYS A 167 -7.67 -3.91 12.69
CA CYS A 167 -6.70 -3.96 11.61
C CYS A 167 -5.59 -2.92 11.81
N VAL A 168 -5.94 -1.66 12.05
CA VAL A 168 -4.96 -0.58 12.25
C VAL A 168 -4.09 -0.84 13.48
N ALA A 169 -4.69 -1.30 14.59
CA ALA A 169 -3.95 -1.62 15.80
C ALA A 169 -2.91 -2.73 15.56
N VAL A 170 -3.33 -3.84 14.94
CA VAL A 170 -2.46 -4.98 14.63
C VAL A 170 -1.38 -4.59 13.62
N GLN A 171 -1.75 -3.87 12.56
CA GLN A 171 -0.83 -3.42 11.53
C GLN A 171 0.24 -2.48 12.08
N LEU A 172 -0.13 -1.47 12.87
CA LEU A 172 0.82 -0.56 13.52
C LEU A 172 1.72 -1.30 14.50
N TRP A 173 1.19 -2.29 15.22
CA TRP A 173 1.99 -3.09 16.15
C TRP A 173 3.08 -3.88 15.42
N TYR A 174 2.74 -4.63 14.38
CA TYR A 174 3.71 -5.41 13.61
C TYR A 174 4.66 -4.54 12.79
N LEU A 175 4.18 -3.41 12.25
CA LEU A 175 5.02 -2.48 11.49
C LEU A 175 6.06 -1.81 12.40
N ASN A 176 5.65 -1.33 13.59
CA ASN A 176 6.58 -0.77 14.57
C ASN A 176 7.57 -1.85 15.06
N LYS A 177 7.08 -3.06 15.35
CA LYS A 177 7.97 -4.18 15.73
C LYS A 177 9.02 -4.48 14.66
N SER A 178 8.65 -4.42 13.39
CA SER A 178 9.58 -4.60 12.28
C SER A 178 10.62 -3.48 12.19
N LEU A 179 10.23 -2.23 12.47
CA LEU A 179 11.13 -1.08 12.46
C LEU A 179 12.09 -1.06 13.64
N ASP A 180 11.74 -1.70 14.75
CA ASP A 180 12.62 -1.84 15.92
C ASP A 180 13.75 -2.87 15.66
N ILE A 181 13.54 -3.81 14.74
CA ILE A 181 14.47 -4.94 14.48
C ILE A 181 15.28 -4.72 13.19
N PHE A 182 14.67 -4.15 12.15
CA PHE A 182 15.24 -4.06 10.80
C PHE A 182 15.42 -2.60 10.35
N ASP A 183 16.32 -2.39 9.37
CA ASP A 183 16.56 -1.07 8.80
C ASP A 183 15.29 -0.43 8.23
N ALA A 184 14.97 0.77 8.68
CA ALA A 184 13.73 1.48 8.33
C ALA A 184 13.54 1.67 6.82
N ASN A 185 14.63 1.89 6.07
CA ASN A 185 14.58 2.04 4.62
C ASN A 185 14.15 0.73 3.93
N VAL A 186 14.71 -0.40 4.37
CA VAL A 186 14.37 -1.73 3.82
C VAL A 186 12.93 -2.08 4.20
N VAL A 187 12.54 -1.83 5.45
CA VAL A 187 11.18 -2.04 5.94
C VAL A 187 10.18 -1.25 5.10
N THR A 188 10.44 0.04 4.85
CA THR A 188 9.54 0.92 4.09
C THR A 188 9.41 0.47 2.64
N ALA A 189 10.51 0.13 1.98
CA ALA A 189 10.50 -0.35 0.60
C ALA A 189 9.74 -1.68 0.46
N VAL A 190 10.01 -2.64 1.34
CA VAL A 190 9.37 -3.97 1.32
C VAL A 190 7.89 -3.86 1.69
N TYR A 191 7.55 -3.04 2.69
CA TYR A 191 6.17 -2.75 3.08
C TYR A 191 5.38 -2.16 1.92
N TYR A 192 5.94 -1.17 1.22
CA TYR A 192 5.28 -0.56 0.07
C TYR A 192 4.87 -1.61 -0.97
N VAL A 193 5.75 -2.54 -1.32
CA VAL A 193 5.46 -3.59 -2.33
C VAL A 193 4.36 -4.53 -1.86
N PHE A 194 4.52 -5.14 -0.68
CA PHE A 194 3.58 -6.14 -0.20
C PHE A 194 2.22 -5.52 0.10
N PHE A 195 2.19 -4.39 0.82
CA PHE A 195 0.95 -3.69 1.13
C PHE A 195 0.19 -3.32 -0.14
N THR A 196 0.87 -2.72 -1.12
CA THR A 196 0.25 -2.36 -2.40
C THR A 196 -0.30 -3.58 -3.13
N THR A 197 0.47 -4.67 -3.19
CA THR A 197 0.06 -5.89 -3.88
C THR A 197 -1.21 -6.48 -3.24
N PHE A 198 -1.24 -6.62 -1.92
CA PHE A 198 -2.43 -7.12 -1.22
C PHE A 198 -3.62 -6.18 -1.38
N VAL A 199 -3.41 -4.86 -1.28
CA VAL A 199 -4.48 -3.86 -1.45
C VAL A 199 -5.08 -3.89 -2.86
N ILE A 200 -4.25 -3.97 -3.90
CA ILE A 200 -4.71 -4.05 -5.29
C ILE A 200 -5.49 -5.34 -5.53
N ILE A 201 -4.99 -6.48 -5.04
CA ILE A 201 -5.69 -7.78 -5.16
C ILE A 201 -7.03 -7.73 -4.41
N ALA A 202 -7.02 -7.26 -3.17
CA ALA A 202 -8.21 -7.18 -2.32
C ALA A 202 -9.29 -6.27 -2.94
N SER A 203 -8.88 -5.09 -3.40
CA SER A 203 -9.78 -4.10 -4.03
C SER A 203 -10.30 -4.61 -5.37
N GLY A 204 -9.43 -5.19 -6.21
CA GLY A 204 -9.81 -5.77 -7.49
C GLY A 204 -10.84 -6.89 -7.37
N LEU A 205 -10.68 -7.77 -6.37
CA LEU A 205 -11.64 -8.84 -6.08
C LEU A 205 -12.95 -8.32 -5.46
N PHE A 206 -12.87 -7.31 -4.58
CA PHE A 206 -14.03 -6.75 -3.89
C PHE A 206 -14.93 -5.95 -4.84
N PHE A 207 -14.36 -4.97 -5.54
CA PHE A 207 -15.09 -4.10 -6.46
C PHE A 207 -15.36 -4.78 -7.82
N GLY A 208 -14.59 -5.82 -8.15
CA GLY A 208 -14.66 -6.47 -9.45
C GLY A 208 -14.11 -5.58 -10.58
N GLU A 209 -13.22 -4.64 -10.26
CA GLU A 209 -12.63 -3.66 -11.19
C GLU A 209 -11.97 -4.34 -12.40
N TRP A 210 -11.34 -5.50 -12.19
CA TRP A 210 -10.63 -6.21 -13.26
C TRP A 210 -11.55 -6.81 -14.32
N ARG A 211 -12.84 -7.00 -14.04
CA ARG A 211 -13.80 -7.51 -15.04
C ARG A 211 -14.18 -6.48 -16.10
N LEU A 212 -13.94 -5.20 -15.80
CA LEU A 212 -14.31 -4.07 -16.66
C LEU A 212 -13.11 -3.43 -17.35
N MET A 213 -11.89 -3.80 -16.95
CA MET A 213 -10.67 -3.32 -17.57
C MET A 213 -10.38 -4.03 -18.89
N GLU A 214 -9.90 -3.26 -19.87
CA GLU A 214 -9.26 -3.84 -21.05
C GLU A 214 -7.90 -4.44 -20.68
N TRP A 215 -7.46 -5.45 -21.44
CA TRP A 215 -6.18 -6.12 -21.20
C TRP A 215 -4.98 -5.16 -21.23
N THR A 216 -5.07 -4.08 -22.02
CA THR A 216 -4.08 -3.00 -22.08
C THR A 216 -3.96 -2.24 -20.77
N ASP A 217 -5.08 -1.96 -20.10
CA ASP A 217 -5.10 -1.22 -18.83
C ASP A 217 -4.57 -2.08 -17.68
N VAL A 218 -4.85 -3.37 -17.70
CA VAL A 218 -4.29 -4.33 -16.73
C VAL A 218 -2.77 -4.40 -16.87
N ILE A 219 -2.27 -4.57 -18.09
CA ILE A 219 -0.83 -4.65 -18.36
C ILE A 219 -0.15 -3.30 -18.02
N GLY A 220 -0.78 -2.18 -18.40
CA GLY A 220 -0.30 -0.84 -18.08
C GLY A 220 -0.21 -0.60 -16.57
N SER A 221 -1.22 -1.02 -15.82
CA SER A 221 -1.24 -0.93 -14.35
C SER A 221 -0.14 -1.76 -13.69
N ILE A 222 0.08 -3.02 -14.15
CA ILE A 222 1.14 -3.89 -13.63
C ILE A 222 2.53 -3.34 -13.97
N ALA A 223 2.71 -2.84 -15.19
CA ALA A 223 3.96 -2.21 -15.61
C ALA A 223 4.25 -0.95 -14.78
N GLY A 224 3.25 -0.07 -14.62
CA GLY A 224 3.35 1.13 -13.78
C GLY A 224 3.67 0.80 -12.32
N PHE A 225 3.04 -0.24 -11.77
CA PHE A 225 3.35 -0.74 -10.42
C PHE A 225 4.81 -1.20 -10.32
N THR A 226 5.27 -2.02 -11.26
CA THR A 226 6.66 -2.52 -11.28
C THR A 226 7.66 -1.37 -11.38
N ILE A 227 7.39 -0.38 -12.24
CA ILE A 227 8.23 0.82 -12.38
C ILE A 227 8.26 1.61 -11.05
N THR A 228 7.12 1.82 -10.41
CA THR A 228 7.04 2.51 -9.12
C THR A 228 7.83 1.77 -8.04
N VAL A 229 7.71 0.44 -7.98
CA VAL A 229 8.47 -0.40 -7.06
C VAL A 229 9.97 -0.24 -7.26
N ILE A 230 10.44 -0.29 -8.52
CA ILE A 230 11.85 -0.06 -8.85
C ILE A 230 12.29 1.33 -8.37
N GLY A 231 11.48 2.37 -8.61
CA GLY A 231 11.74 3.73 -8.15
C GLY A 231 11.86 3.85 -6.62
N VAL A 232 10.92 3.28 -5.88
CA VAL A 232 10.93 3.27 -4.40
C VAL A 232 12.14 2.53 -3.86
N PHE A 233 12.49 1.37 -4.43
CA PHE A 233 13.69 0.62 -4.05
C PHE A 233 14.98 1.43 -4.32
N LEU A 234 15.07 2.09 -5.47
CA LEU A 234 16.20 2.99 -5.80
C LEU A 234 16.36 4.12 -4.79
N ILE A 235 15.26 4.74 -4.35
CA ILE A 235 15.28 5.83 -3.37
C ILE A 235 15.71 5.30 -2.00
N GLU A 236 15.05 4.26 -1.50
CA GLU A 236 15.22 3.79 -0.12
C GLU A 236 16.53 3.03 0.10
N LEU A 237 16.91 2.14 -0.81
CA LEU A 237 18.12 1.31 -0.66
C LEU A 237 19.39 2.02 -1.13
N PHE A 238 19.30 2.78 -2.23
CA PHE A 238 20.48 3.35 -2.88
C PHE A 238 20.58 4.87 -2.77
N GLY A 239 19.47 5.57 -2.51
CA GLY A 239 19.44 7.04 -2.46
C GLY A 239 20.32 7.65 -1.38
N ARG A 240 20.61 6.90 -0.32
CA ARG A 240 21.51 7.28 0.79
C ARG A 240 22.89 6.62 0.74
N THR A 241 23.12 5.66 -0.15
CA THR A 241 24.45 5.05 -0.32
C THR A 241 25.38 6.01 -1.03
N ALA A 242 26.58 6.20 -0.48
CA ALA A 242 27.62 7.08 -1.02
C ALA A 242 28.29 6.50 -2.27
N PHE A 243 27.53 6.08 -3.28
CA PHE A 243 28.08 5.89 -4.62
C PHE A 243 28.31 7.25 -5.26
N SER A 244 29.32 7.97 -4.80
CA SER A 244 29.82 9.13 -5.52
C SER A 244 30.19 8.71 -6.95
N CYS A 245 29.92 9.55 -7.94
CA CYS A 245 30.28 9.32 -9.36
C CYS A 245 31.79 8.99 -9.54
N ASP A 246 32.59 9.36 -8.55
CA ASP A 246 34.01 9.03 -8.41
C ASP A 246 34.28 7.52 -8.24
N SER A 247 33.37 6.76 -7.63
CA SER A 247 33.50 5.31 -7.45
C SER A 247 33.21 4.54 -8.74
N LEU A 248 32.26 5.01 -9.54
CA LEU A 248 31.91 4.40 -10.83
C LEU A 248 32.98 4.69 -11.89
N SER A 249 33.48 5.92 -11.94
CA SER A 249 34.62 6.29 -12.80
C SER A 249 35.90 5.54 -12.39
N ARG A 250 36.17 5.33 -11.10
CA ARG A 250 37.27 4.47 -10.64
C ARG A 250 37.09 3.00 -11.02
N LEU A 251 35.87 2.46 -10.98
CA LEU A 251 35.57 1.08 -11.42
C LEU A 251 35.75 0.91 -12.93
N PHE A 252 35.31 1.89 -13.72
CA PHE A 252 35.58 1.91 -15.17
C PHE A 252 37.06 2.12 -15.49
N GLN A 253 37.79 2.95 -14.73
CA GLN A 253 39.24 3.11 -14.91
C GLN A 253 40.03 1.88 -14.48
N LEU A 254 39.62 1.18 -13.42
CA LEU A 254 40.26 -0.08 -13.00
C LEU A 254 40.02 -1.22 -13.99
N ASN A 255 38.87 -1.26 -14.65
CA ASN A 255 38.63 -2.21 -15.74
C ASN A 255 39.32 -1.81 -17.05
N TYR A 256 39.52 -0.51 -17.31
CA TYR A 256 40.26 -0.05 -18.49
C TYR A 256 41.78 -0.20 -18.33
N ALA A 257 42.32 -0.10 -17.11
CA ALA A 257 43.75 -0.33 -16.82
C ALA A 257 44.15 -1.82 -16.77
N ARG A 258 43.18 -2.74 -16.91
CA ARG A 258 43.38 -4.20 -16.88
C ARG A 258 43.33 -4.86 -18.26
N ASN A 259 43.04 -4.09 -19.31
CA ASN A 259 43.20 -4.46 -20.72
C ASN A 259 44.34 -3.65 -21.34
#